data_AF-A0A0M8PEK4-F1
#
_entry.id   AF-A0A0M8PEK4-F1
#
_cell.length_a   1.000
_cell.length_b   1.000
_cell.length_c   1.000
_cell.angle_alpha   90.00
_cell.angle_beta   90.00
_cell.angle_gamma   90.00
#
_symmetry.space_group_name_H-M   'P 1'
#
loop_
_entity.id
_entity.type
_entity.pdbx_description
1 polymer ?
#
loop_
_entity_poly.entity_id
_entity_poly.type
_entity_poly.pdbx_seq_one_letter_code
_entity_poly.pdbx_strand_id
1 'polypeptide(L)'
;MNPLASLESNDRSITIEFGELHHEIDNIDAEILAAIVRRTELARRVAAAERVCGSTGTRYKRDLAVIHRFGALGKQGHLLGGLLIRLAHSTTTAEPAPQIRPEEGFS
;
A
#
# COMPACT_ATOMS: atom_id res chain seq x y z
N MET A 1 26.17 26.96 37.16
CA MET A 1 25.34 26.26 36.15
C MET A 1 25.05 27.24 35.03
N ASN A 2 25.39 26.97 33.77
CA ASN A 2 25.09 27.86 32.65
C ASN A 2 23.70 27.52 32.08
N PRO A 3 22.68 28.39 32.21
CA PRO A 3 21.30 28.09 31.80
C PRO A 3 21.12 27.94 30.28
N LEU A 4 22.01 28.51 29.46
CA LEU A 4 21.95 28.36 28.00
C LEU A 4 22.33 26.94 27.53
N ALA A 5 23.22 26.26 28.25
CA ALA A 5 23.65 24.90 27.90
C ALA A 5 22.52 23.87 28.08
N SER A 6 21.61 24.08 29.05
CA SER A 6 20.45 23.21 29.28
C SER A 6 19.39 23.35 28.18
N LEU A 7 19.21 24.54 27.61
CA LEU A 7 18.28 24.80 26.52
C LEU A 7 18.77 24.17 25.21
N GLU A 8 20.05 24.32 24.87
CA GLU A 8 20.64 23.70 23.66
C GLU A 8 20.68 22.17 23.73
N SER A 9 20.83 21.61 24.92
CA SER A 9 20.78 20.16 25.13
C SER A 9 19.36 19.62 24.95
N ASN A 10 18.36 20.37 25.41
CA ASN A 10 16.95 20.00 25.29
C ASN A 10 16.47 20.07 23.83
N ASP A 11 16.87 21.10 23.08
CA ASP A 11 16.54 21.25 21.65
C ASP A 11 17.16 20.13 20.79
N ARG A 12 18.42 19.75 21.09
CA ARG A 12 19.04 18.57 20.49
C ARG A 12 18.33 17.26 20.84
N SER A 13 17.85 17.10 22.06
CA SER A 13 17.10 15.90 22.45
C SER A 13 15.78 15.78 21.70
N ILE A 14 15.04 16.89 21.55
CA ILE A 14 13.75 16.93 20.84
C ILE A 14 13.94 16.63 19.35
N THR A 15 14.99 17.19 18.72
CA THR A 15 15.27 16.94 17.30
C THR A 15 15.68 15.49 17.02
N ILE A 16 16.41 14.84 17.94
CA ILE A 16 16.72 13.41 17.85
C ILE A 16 15.44 12.57 17.97
N GLU A 17 14.60 12.83 18.97
CA GLU A 17 13.33 12.13 19.17
C GLU A 17 12.40 12.27 17.95
N PHE A 18 12.30 13.48 17.37
CA PHE A 18 11.54 13.72 16.15
C PHE A 18 12.09 12.92 14.95
N GLY A 19 13.41 12.86 14.80
CA GLY A 19 14.06 12.06 13.77
C GLY A 19 13.80 10.56 13.92
N GLU A 20 13.83 10.05 15.16
CA GLU A 20 13.52 8.65 15.47
C GLU A 20 12.07 8.30 15.16
N LEU A 21 11.11 9.16 15.51
CA LEU A 21 9.69 8.98 15.18
C LEU A 21 9.45 8.95 13.67
N HIS A 22 10.15 9.81 12.91
CA HIS A 22 10.04 9.78 11.44
C HIS A 22 10.58 8.49 10.84
N HIS A 23 11.74 8.01 11.31
CA HIS A 23 12.26 6.72 10.87
C HIS A 23 11.32 5.57 11.20
N GLU A 24 10.66 5.60 12.37
CA GLU A 24 9.67 4.58 12.72
C GLU A 24 8.46 4.62 11.77
N ILE A 25 7.97 5.81 11.42
CA ILE A 25 6.90 5.97 10.41
C ILE A 25 7.34 5.40 9.07
N ASP A 26 8.54 5.73 8.59
CA ASP A 26 9.03 5.24 7.30
C ASP A 26 9.13 3.71 7.26
N ASN A 27 9.55 3.09 8.36
CA ASN A 27 9.60 1.63 8.49
C ASN A 27 8.19 1.02 8.42
N ILE A 28 7.24 1.59 9.16
CA ILE A 28 5.84 1.14 9.14
C ILE A 28 5.24 1.31 7.73
N ASP A 29 5.53 2.43 7.06
CA ASP A 29 5.04 2.68 5.70
C ASP A 29 5.61 1.67 4.69
N ALA A 30 6.88 1.27 4.84
CA ALA A 30 7.47 0.21 4.03
C ALA A 30 6.76 -1.14 4.26
N GLU A 31 6.41 -1.48 5.50
CA GLU A 31 5.64 -2.68 5.82
C GLU A 31 4.23 -2.64 5.25
N ILE A 32 3.54 -1.50 5.38
CA ILE A 32 2.21 -1.29 4.79
C ILE A 32 2.27 -1.46 3.27
N LEU A 33 3.25 -0.85 2.60
CA LEU A 33 3.43 -0.97 1.16
C LEU A 33 3.64 -2.42 0.72
N ALA A 34 4.55 -3.13 1.39
CA ALA A 34 4.81 -4.55 1.11
C ALA A 34 3.54 -5.41 1.31
N ALA A 35 2.78 -5.15 2.38
CA ALA A 35 1.52 -5.83 2.64
C ALA A 35 0.47 -5.55 1.55
N ILE A 36 0.35 -4.30 1.08
CA ILE A 36 -0.58 -3.92 0.01
C ILE A 36 -0.21 -4.61 -1.31
N VAL A 37 1.07 -4.64 -1.69
CA VAL A 37 1.54 -5.32 -2.90
C VAL A 37 1.17 -6.80 -2.85
N ARG A 38 1.49 -7.48 -1.75
CA ARG A 38 1.19 -8.91 -1.57
C ARG A 38 -0.32 -9.18 -1.57
N ARG A 39 -1.11 -8.35 -0.88
CA ARG A 39 -2.58 -8.45 -0.84
C ARG A 39 -3.17 -8.32 -2.25
N THR A 40 -2.66 -7.38 -3.04
CA THR A 40 -3.13 -7.11 -4.41
C THR A 40 -2.87 -8.31 -5.31
N GLU A 41 -1.68 -8.90 -5.24
CA GLU A 41 -1.33 -10.10 -6.01
C GLU A 41 -2.23 -11.30 -5.64
N LEU A 42 -2.42 -11.55 -4.34
CA LEU A 42 -3.33 -12.60 -3.88
C LEU A 42 -4.77 -12.38 -4.36
N ALA A 43 -5.28 -11.15 -4.31
CA ALA A 43 -6.62 -10.83 -4.78
C ALA A 43 -6.79 -11.08 -6.29
N ARG A 44 -5.75 -10.81 -7.10
CA ARG A 44 -5.73 -11.11 -8.54
C ARG A 44 -5.71 -12.61 -8.83
N ARG A 45 -4.88 -13.37 -8.10
CA ARG A 45 -4.84 -14.84 -8.23
C ARG A 45 -6.18 -15.48 -7.90
N VAL A 46 -6.83 -15.02 -6.83
CA VAL A 46 -8.20 -15.46 -6.49
C VAL A 46 -9.18 -15.09 -7.60
N ALA A 47 -9.10 -13.86 -8.14
CA ALA A 47 -9.94 -13.44 -9.27
C ALA A 47 -9.79 -14.34 -10.50
N ALA A 48 -8.55 -14.69 -10.86
CA ALA A 48 -8.25 -15.57 -11.98
C ALA A 48 -8.85 -16.97 -11.75
N ALA A 49 -8.68 -17.53 -10.54
CA ALA A 49 -9.26 -18.81 -10.17
C ALA A 49 -10.80 -18.81 -10.20
N GLU A 50 -11.44 -17.75 -9.70
CA GLU A 50 -12.91 -17.57 -9.76
C GLU A 50 -13.43 -17.57 -11.21
N ARG A 51 -12.71 -16.93 -12.14
CA ARG A 51 -13.08 -16.91 -13.56
C ARG A 51 -12.99 -18.30 -14.18
N VAL A 52 -11.93 -19.06 -13.89
CA VAL A 52 -11.77 -20.44 -14.39
C VAL A 52 -12.87 -21.35 -13.84
N CYS A 53 -13.23 -21.20 -12.57
CA CYS A 53 -14.24 -22.03 -11.90
C CYS A 53 -15.70 -21.62 -12.23
N GLY A 54 -15.92 -20.48 -12.91
CA GLY A 54 -17.27 -19.95 -13.18
C GLY A 54 -18.00 -19.39 -11.94
N SER A 55 -17.30 -19.19 -10.82
CA SER A 55 -17.89 -18.80 -9.54
C SER A 55 -17.89 -17.27 -9.33
N THR A 56 -18.50 -16.52 -10.25
CA THR A 56 -18.43 -15.04 -10.27
C THR A 56 -19.33 -14.34 -9.23
N GLY A 57 -20.25 -15.06 -8.57
CA GLY A 57 -21.27 -14.47 -7.68
C GLY A 57 -20.80 -14.02 -6.29
N THR A 58 -19.59 -14.38 -5.84
CA THR A 58 -19.12 -14.09 -4.47
C THR A 58 -18.23 -12.85 -4.37
N ARG A 59 -17.74 -12.33 -5.50
CA ARG A 59 -16.78 -11.21 -5.56
C ARG A 59 -17.31 -9.94 -4.90
N TYR A 60 -18.53 -9.52 -5.26
CA TYR A 60 -19.15 -8.32 -4.68
C TYR A 60 -19.27 -8.40 -3.15
N LYS A 61 -19.65 -9.57 -2.61
CA LYS A 61 -19.73 -9.79 -1.15
C LYS A 61 -18.36 -9.69 -0.48
N ARG A 62 -17.30 -10.19 -1.13
CA ARG A 62 -15.93 -10.09 -0.63
C ARG A 62 -15.42 -8.65 -0.65
N ASP A 63 -15.72 -7.90 -1.70
CA ASP A 63 -15.37 -6.49 -1.82
C ASP A 63 -16.05 -5.65 -0.71
N LEU A 64 -17.34 -5.88 -0.47
CA LEU A 64 -18.04 -5.26 0.65
C LEU A 64 -17.43 -5.63 2.01
N ALA A 65 -17.04 -6.90 2.20
CA ALA A 65 -16.40 -7.34 3.44
C ALA A 65 -15.04 -6.64 3.67
N VAL A 66 -14.29 -6.33 2.61
CA VAL A 66 -13.06 -5.53 2.71
C VAL A 66 -13.39 -4.11 3.15
N ILE A 67 -14.35 -3.44 2.50
CA ILE A 67 -14.74 -2.07 2.85
C ILE A 67 -15.19 -2.00 4.31
N HIS A 68 -16.03 -2.94 4.75
CA HIS A 68 -16.49 -3.01 6.13
C HIS A 68 -15.34 -3.23 7.13
N ARG A 69 -14.39 -4.12 6.80
CA ARG A 69 -13.22 -4.38 7.66
C ARG A 69 -12.38 -3.13 7.86
N PHE A 70 -12.07 -2.42 6.78
CA PHE A 70 -11.31 -1.17 6.88
C PHE A 70 -12.14 -0.02 7.46
N GLY A 71 -13.48 -0.13 7.44
CA GLY A 71 -14.39 0.80 8.08
C GLY A 71 -14.20 0.96 9.59
N ALA A 72 -13.49 0.04 10.26
CA ALA A 72 -13.04 0.21 11.64
C ALA A 72 -12.16 1.46 11.86
N LEU A 73 -11.51 1.97 10.79
CA LEU A 73 -10.75 3.23 10.79
C LEU A 73 -11.63 4.45 10.46
N GLY A 74 -12.96 4.31 10.53
CA GLY A 74 -13.93 5.36 10.20
C GLY A 74 -14.07 5.62 8.70
N LYS A 75 -14.40 6.86 8.33
CA LYS A 75 -14.69 7.24 6.93
C LYS A 75 -13.48 7.04 6.01
N GLN A 76 -12.28 7.39 6.47
CA GLN A 76 -11.05 7.21 5.69
C GLN A 76 -10.71 5.73 5.50
N GLY A 77 -11.04 4.89 6.47
CA GLY A 77 -10.97 3.44 6.36
C GLY A 77 -11.79 2.87 5.20
N HIS A 78 -13.05 3.32 5.04
CA HIS A 78 -13.89 2.90 3.92
C HIS A 78 -13.26 3.28 2.57
N LEU A 79 -12.65 4.46 2.48
CA LEU A 79 -11.95 4.92 1.27
C LEU A 79 -10.70 4.07 0.98
N LEU A 80 -9.91 3.76 2.01
CA LEU A 80 -8.76 2.86 1.91
C LEU A 80 -9.19 1.47 1.42
N GLY A 81 -10.24 0.89 1.99
CA GLY A 81 -10.80 -0.38 1.53
C GLY A 81 -11.22 -0.34 0.05
N GLY A 82 -11.85 0.75 -0.38
CA GLY A 82 -12.20 0.99 -1.78
C GLY A 82 -10.99 1.11 -2.72
N LEU A 83 -9.93 1.80 -2.29
CA LEU A 83 -8.66 1.89 -3.04
C LEU A 83 -8.02 0.52 -3.23
N LEU A 84 -7.97 -0.28 -2.16
CA LEU A 84 -7.42 -1.63 -2.17
C LEU A 84 -8.17 -2.59 -3.11
N ILE A 85 -9.47 -2.40 -3.29
CA ILE A 85 -10.27 -3.16 -4.27
C ILE A 85 -9.94 -2.69 -5.69
N ARG A 86 -9.89 -1.37 -5.93
CA ARG A 86 -9.54 -0.81 -7.24
C ARG A 86 -8.15 -1.25 -7.71
N LEU A 87 -7.14 -1.26 -6.85
CA LEU A 87 -5.78 -1.74 -7.15
C LEU A 87 -5.75 -3.20 -7.63
N ALA A 88 -6.61 -4.05 -7.06
CA ALA A 88 -6.74 -5.43 -7.47
C ALA A 88 -7.45 -5.56 -8.83
N HIS A 89 -8.35 -4.62 -9.17
CA HIS A 89 -9.20 -4.67 -10.36
C HIS A 89 -8.61 -3.95 -11.58
N SER A 90 -7.75 -2.94 -11.39
CA SER A 90 -7.25 -2.01 -12.43
C SER A 90 -6.30 -2.63 -13.47
N THR A 91 -6.27 -3.95 -13.62
CA THR A 91 -5.46 -4.68 -14.62
C THR A 91 -6.31 -5.43 -15.65
N THR A 92 -7.61 -5.09 -15.80
CA THR A 92 -8.45 -5.55 -16.94
C THR A 92 -8.30 -4.65 -18.19
N THR A 93 -7.11 -4.09 -18.38
CA THR A 93 -6.63 -3.62 -19.68
C THR A 93 -5.14 -3.94 -19.71
N ALA A 94 -4.82 -5.22 -19.87
CA ALA A 94 -3.49 -5.64 -20.28
C ALA A 94 -3.32 -5.20 -21.75
N GLU A 95 -2.87 -3.97 -21.95
CA GLU A 95 -1.95 -3.71 -23.03
C GLU A 95 -0.79 -4.70 -22.84
N PRO A 96 -0.42 -5.50 -23.85
CA PRO A 96 0.70 -6.42 -23.71
C PRO A 96 1.93 -5.62 -23.31
N ALA A 97 2.71 -6.15 -22.36
CA ALA A 97 3.96 -5.53 -21.91
C ALA A 97 4.75 -5.03 -23.12
N PRO A 98 5.32 -3.81 -23.09
CA PRO A 98 6.12 -3.31 -24.19
C PRO A 98 7.23 -4.33 -24.43
N GLN A 99 7.17 -4.99 -25.60
CA GLN A 99 8.24 -5.86 -26.05
C GLN A 99 9.42 -4.94 -26.30
N ILE A 100 10.36 -4.89 -25.37
CA ILE A 100 11.67 -4.31 -25.62
C ILE A 100 12.26 -5.20 -26.72
N ARG A 101 12.24 -4.70 -27.95
CA ARG A 101 12.97 -5.32 -29.04
C ARG A 101 14.44 -5.17 -28.67
N PRO A 102 15.19 -6.27 -28.49
CA PRO A 102 16.63 -6.16 -28.67
C PRO A 102 16.82 -5.77 -30.15
N GLU A 103 17.93 -5.12 -30.48
CA GLU A 103 18.22 -4.61 -31.82
C GLU A 103 17.36 -3.42 -32.32
N GLU A 104 17.57 -2.25 -31.72
CA GLU A 104 17.96 -1.09 -32.53
C GLU A 104 19.29 -0.57 -31.98
N GLY A 105 20.35 -0.99 -32.67
CA GLY A 105 21.71 -0.62 -32.35
C GLY A 105 21.93 0.88 -32.50
N PHE A 106 22.86 1.37 -31.68
CA PHE A 106 23.59 2.60 -31.92
C PHE A 106 23.94 2.74 -33.41
N SER A 107 23.54 3.87 -33.98
CA SER A 107 24.28 4.54 -35.05
C SER A 107 24.21 6.04 -34.85
#